data_AF-A0A954QQK9-F1
#
_entry.id   AF-A0A954QQK9-F1
#
_cell.length_a   1.000
_cell.length_b   1.000
_cell.length_c   1.000
_cell.angle_alpha   90.00
_cell.angle_beta   90.00
_cell.angle_gamma   90.00
#
_symmetry.space_group_name_H-M   'P 1'
#
loop_
_entity.id
_entity.type
_entity.pdbx_description
1 polymer ?
#
loop_
_entity_poly.entity_id
_entity_poly.type
_entity_poly.pdbx_seq_one_letter_code
_entity_poly.pdbx_strand_id
1 'polypeptide(L)'
;LLDSWNNLIVPWGFCMRPNDEIWVCGSSPMPWRVDPNYPNAPLGCPPFDQIVMRFNPAGHVLQLISFPKGADGREFPGDLNWVHCVAEDSQGSLYLGDIIGKRAQKFVRQQSLTD
;
A
#
# COMPACT_ATOMS: atom_id res chain seq x y z
N LEU A 1 18.28 20.24 -5.18
CA LEU A 1 16.84 20.49 -5.02
C LEU A 1 16.20 19.19 -4.54
N LEU A 2 15.30 19.22 -3.56
CA LEU A 2 14.64 18.05 -2.97
C LEU A 2 13.14 18.35 -2.91
N ASP A 3 12.31 17.48 -3.50
CA ASP A 3 10.86 17.48 -3.29
C ASP A 3 10.50 16.46 -2.21
N SER A 4 9.61 16.84 -1.31
CA SER A 4 9.19 16.02 -0.17
C SER A 4 7.68 16.13 0.01
N TRP A 5 7.00 14.99 -0.03
CA TRP A 5 5.53 14.91 0.07
C TRP A 5 5.15 14.31 1.42
N ASN A 6 5.05 15.16 2.43
CA ASN A 6 4.86 14.74 3.83
C ASN A 6 3.38 14.54 4.18
N ASN A 7 3.12 13.66 5.14
CA ASN A 7 1.80 13.45 5.76
C ASN A 7 0.71 12.92 4.81
N LEU A 8 1.08 12.30 3.68
CA LEU A 8 0.14 11.68 2.74
C LEU A 8 -0.04 10.18 3.01
N ILE A 9 1.06 9.49 3.30
CA ILE A 9 1.12 8.04 3.52
C ILE A 9 2.29 7.74 4.47
N VAL A 10 2.20 6.65 5.23
CA VAL A 10 3.37 6.01 5.86
C VAL A 10 3.92 5.00 4.84
N PRO A 11 4.98 5.33 4.09
CA PRO A 11 5.40 4.53 2.95
C PRO A 11 6.25 3.34 3.38
N TRP A 12 6.06 2.20 2.71
CA TRP A 12 6.85 0.99 2.96
C TRP A 12 7.56 0.46 1.72
N GLY A 13 6.92 0.56 0.56
CA GLY A 13 7.50 0.21 -0.72
C GLY A 13 6.86 1.01 -1.84
N PHE A 14 7.60 1.22 -2.92
CA PHE A 14 7.11 1.93 -4.09
C PHE A 14 7.64 1.32 -5.39
N CYS A 15 6.94 1.59 -6.50
CA CYS A 15 7.42 1.34 -7.85
C CYS A 15 7.12 2.53 -8.75
N MET A 16 7.94 2.72 -9.77
CA MET A 16 7.79 3.77 -10.77
C MET A 16 7.21 3.19 -12.06
N ARG A 17 6.30 3.95 -12.69
CA ARG A 17 5.73 3.65 -14.01
C ARG A 17 6.63 4.24 -15.11
N PRO A 18 6.50 3.79 -16.38
CA PRO A 18 7.26 4.37 -17.49
C PRO A 18 7.02 5.87 -17.76
N ASN A 19 5.99 6.46 -17.17
CA ASN A 19 5.64 7.88 -17.28
C ASN A 19 5.96 8.68 -16.01
N ASP A 20 6.90 8.20 -15.19
CA ASP A 20 7.37 8.81 -13.94
C ASP A 20 6.33 8.93 -12.81
N GLU A 21 5.11 8.43 -13.01
CA GLU A 21 4.17 8.25 -11.91
C GLU A 21 4.67 7.17 -10.95
N ILE A 22 4.32 7.31 -9.66
CA ILE A 22 4.80 6.42 -8.61
C ILE A 22 3.61 5.79 -7.91
N TRP A 23 3.63 4.47 -7.78
CA TRP A 23 2.78 3.75 -6.84
C TRP A 23 3.53 3.57 -5.52
N VAL A 24 2.88 3.88 -4.40
CA VAL A 24 3.41 3.69 -3.05
C VAL A 24 2.42 2.86 -2.25
N CYS A 25 2.89 1.80 -1.60
CA CYS A 25 2.12 1.03 -0.63
C CYS A 25 2.50 1.41 0.79
N GLY A 26 1.54 1.29 1.70
CA GLY A 26 1.68 1.82 3.04
C GLY A 26 0.42 1.71 3.88
N SER A 27 0.38 2.56 4.89
CA SER A 27 -0.82 2.85 5.68
C SER A 27 -1.10 4.36 5.70
N SER A 28 -2.33 4.72 6.03
CA SER A 28 -2.71 6.09 6.33
C SER A 28 -1.83 6.65 7.47
N PRO A 29 -1.53 7.95 7.48
CA PRO A 29 -0.87 8.59 8.61
C PRO A 29 -1.59 8.26 9.92
N MET A 30 -0.85 7.75 10.89
CA MET A 30 -1.43 7.25 12.14
C MET A 30 -0.58 7.62 13.36
N PRO A 31 -1.18 7.68 14.56
CA PRO A 31 -0.44 7.91 15.78
C PRO A 31 0.58 6.79 16.02
N TRP A 32 1.82 7.18 16.32
CA TRP A 32 2.89 6.23 16.64
C TRP A 32 2.71 5.73 18.08
N ARG A 33 2.21 4.50 18.21
CA ARG A 33 1.94 3.85 19.48
C ARG A 33 2.62 2.49 19.53
N VAL A 34 2.99 2.05 20.73
CA VAL A 34 3.43 0.67 20.95
C VAL A 34 2.19 -0.21 21.04
N ASP A 35 2.09 -1.22 20.19
CA ASP A 35 1.04 -2.21 20.25
C ASP A 35 1.43 -3.33 21.21
N PRO A 36 0.57 -3.72 22.18
CA PRO A 36 0.87 -4.78 23.14
C PRO A 36 1.17 -6.14 22.49
N ASN A 37 0.61 -6.42 21.31
CA ASN A 37 0.89 -7.65 20.55
C ASN A 37 2.23 -7.58 19.82
N TYR A 38 2.78 -6.37 19.64
CA TYR A 38 4.00 -6.09 18.89
C TYR A 38 4.94 -5.14 19.68
N PRO A 39 5.36 -5.51 20.90
CA PRO A 39 6.05 -4.58 21.81
C PRO A 39 7.43 -4.13 21.32
N ASN A 40 8.04 -4.91 20.42
CA ASN A 40 9.36 -4.65 19.84
C ASN A 40 9.29 -4.21 18.37
N ALA A 41 8.09 -4.02 17.82
CA ALA A 41 7.97 -3.57 16.45
C ALA A 41 8.29 -2.07 16.34
N PRO A 42 8.79 -1.61 15.18
CA PRO A 42 8.97 -0.19 14.93
C PRO A 42 7.67 0.59 15.15
N LEU A 43 7.79 1.86 15.56
CA LEU A 43 6.65 2.77 15.58
C LEU A 43 6.05 2.86 14.18
N GLY A 44 4.72 2.74 14.09
CA GLY A 44 4.07 2.56 12.79
C GLY A 44 3.69 1.10 12.49
N CYS A 45 4.02 0.17 13.39
CA CYS A 45 3.61 -1.23 13.30
C CYS A 45 2.80 -1.64 14.55
N PRO A 46 1.69 -2.40 14.39
CA PRO A 46 1.07 -2.75 13.12
C PRO A 46 0.47 -1.51 12.43
N PRO A 47 0.38 -1.52 11.09
CA PRO A 47 -0.35 -0.51 10.33
C PRO A 47 -1.81 -0.41 10.76
N PHE A 48 -2.36 0.80 10.66
CA PHE A 48 -3.78 1.05 10.86
C PHE A 48 -4.63 0.41 9.76
N ASP A 49 -4.23 0.58 8.50
CA ASP A 49 -4.92 0.09 7.31
C ASP A 49 -3.93 -0.39 6.24
N GLN A 50 -4.43 -0.74 5.06
CA GLN A 50 -3.62 -1.23 3.94
C GLN A 50 -4.00 -0.40 2.72
N ILE A 51 -3.12 0.52 2.32
CA ILE A 51 -3.43 1.42 1.22
C ILE A 51 -2.33 1.42 0.17
N VAL A 52 -2.73 1.81 -1.04
CA VAL A 52 -1.84 2.07 -2.15
C VAL A 52 -2.24 3.42 -2.77
N MET A 53 -1.27 4.31 -2.95
CA MET A 53 -1.48 5.64 -3.55
C MET A 53 -0.64 5.79 -4.83
N ARG A 54 -1.25 6.37 -5.88
CA ARG A 54 -0.54 6.77 -7.10
C ARG A 54 -0.31 8.26 -7.10
N PHE A 55 0.92 8.67 -7.38
CA PHE A 55 1.33 10.05 -7.46
C PHE A 55 1.77 10.40 -8.88
N ASN A 56 1.55 11.65 -9.28
CA ASN A 56 2.25 12.22 -10.43
C ASN A 56 3.67 12.71 -10.01
N PRO A 57 4.53 13.09 -10.97
CA PRO A 57 5.88 13.58 -10.64
C PRO A 57 5.92 14.85 -9.78
N ALA A 58 4.83 15.61 -9.69
CA ALA A 58 4.71 16.79 -8.84
C ALA A 58 4.25 16.47 -7.40
N GLY A 59 3.96 15.20 -7.09
CA GLY A 59 3.50 14.75 -5.77
C GLY A 59 2.02 14.84 -5.52
N HIS A 60 1.21 15.14 -6.54
CA HIS A 60 -0.24 15.11 -6.41
C HIS A 60 -0.74 13.67 -6.45
N VAL A 61 -1.62 13.33 -5.52
CA VAL A 61 -2.31 12.04 -5.49
C VAL A 61 -3.27 11.97 -6.68
N LEU A 62 -3.05 11.00 -7.56
CA LEU A 62 -3.92 10.66 -8.68
C LEU A 62 -4.94 9.58 -8.29
N GLN A 63 -4.58 8.71 -7.36
CA GLN A 63 -5.42 7.60 -6.95
C GLN A 63 -5.07 7.13 -5.53
N LEU A 64 -6.09 6.70 -4.80
CA LEU A 64 -5.98 6.05 -3.49
C LEU A 64 -6.84 4.78 -3.53
N ILE A 65 -6.27 3.66 -3.12
CA ILE A 65 -6.97 2.38 -2.99
C ILE A 65 -6.74 1.86 -1.58
N SER A 66 -7.81 1.49 -0.89
CA SER A 66 -7.76 0.77 0.39
C SER A 66 -8.11 -0.70 0.20
N PHE A 67 -7.37 -1.56 0.88
CA PHE A 67 -7.62 -3.00 0.96
C PHE A 67 -8.09 -3.36 2.37
N PRO A 68 -8.94 -4.39 2.53
CA PRO A 68 -9.24 -4.94 3.84
C PRO A 68 -7.94 -5.32 4.57
N LYS A 69 -7.82 -4.94 5.84
CA LYS A 69 -6.70 -5.36 6.68
C LYS A 69 -6.99 -6.76 7.26
N GLY A 70 -6.13 -7.72 6.93
CA GLY A 70 -6.17 -9.07 7.50
C GLY A 70 -5.89 -9.05 9.01
N ALA A 71 -6.48 -10.03 9.71
CA ALA A 71 -6.17 -10.34 11.09
C ALA A 71 -5.16 -11.49 11.14
N ASP A 72 -4.20 -11.41 12.06
CA ASP A 72 -3.07 -12.34 12.11
C ASP A 72 -3.54 -13.81 12.23
N GLY A 73 -3.10 -14.63 11.28
CA GLY A 73 -3.47 -16.05 11.20
C GLY A 73 -4.88 -16.32 10.68
N ARG A 74 -5.57 -15.29 10.18
CA ARG A 74 -6.92 -15.37 9.58
C ARG A 74 -7.01 -14.66 8.24
N GLU A 75 -5.88 -14.43 7.58
CA GLU A 75 -5.83 -13.73 6.30
C GLU A 75 -6.45 -14.57 5.17
N PHE A 76 -7.15 -13.92 4.25
CA PHE A 76 -7.79 -14.57 3.10
C PHE A 76 -7.52 -13.82 1.78
N PRO A 77 -7.62 -14.49 0.61
CA PRO A 77 -7.41 -13.83 -0.68
C PRO A 77 -8.25 -12.56 -0.83
N GLY A 78 -7.59 -11.45 -1.15
CA GLY A 78 -8.18 -10.13 -1.29
C GLY A 78 -7.95 -9.17 -0.11
N ASP A 79 -7.63 -9.68 1.08
CA ASP A 79 -7.10 -8.86 2.18
C ASP A 79 -5.57 -8.73 2.10
N LEU A 80 -5.03 -7.75 2.80
CA LEU A 80 -3.59 -7.55 2.99
C LEU A 80 -3.27 -7.46 4.48
N ASN A 81 -2.11 -7.94 4.90
CA ASN A 81 -1.65 -7.77 6.28
C ASN A 81 -0.17 -7.34 6.32
N TRP A 82 0.03 -6.02 6.46
CA TRP A 82 1.32 -5.34 6.37
C TRP A 82 1.91 -5.39 4.95
N VAL A 83 1.22 -4.78 3.98
CA VAL A 83 1.66 -4.63 2.59
C VAL A 83 3.02 -3.93 2.54
N HIS A 84 4.03 -4.49 1.88
CA HIS A 84 5.37 -3.89 1.78
C HIS A 84 5.89 -3.83 0.36
N CYS A 85 5.19 -4.46 -0.59
CA CYS A 85 5.57 -4.47 -1.99
C CYS A 85 4.40 -3.99 -2.84
N VAL A 86 4.71 -3.18 -3.85
CA VAL A 86 3.79 -2.82 -4.93
C VAL A 86 4.52 -2.85 -6.26
N ALA A 87 3.87 -3.42 -7.28
CA ALA A 87 4.26 -3.34 -8.68
C ALA A 87 3.01 -3.26 -9.55
N GLU A 88 3.14 -2.68 -10.74
CA GLU A 88 2.07 -2.62 -11.74
C GLU A 88 2.53 -3.33 -13.02
N ASP A 89 1.66 -4.16 -13.62
CA ASP A 89 1.91 -4.71 -14.96
C ASP A 89 1.47 -3.77 -16.09
N SER A 90 1.82 -4.11 -17.33
CA SER A 90 1.44 -3.33 -18.51
C SER A 90 -0.07 -3.24 -18.77
N GLN A 91 -0.88 -4.05 -18.08
CA GLN A 91 -2.35 -4.03 -18.15
C GLN A 91 -2.97 -3.21 -16.99
N GLY A 92 -2.15 -2.65 -16.09
CA GLY A 92 -2.61 -1.88 -14.94
C GLY A 92 -3.09 -2.75 -13.77
N SER A 93 -2.74 -4.04 -13.72
CA SER A 93 -2.96 -4.86 -12.54
C SER A 93 -1.90 -4.58 -11.48
N LEU A 94 -2.31 -4.57 -10.22
CA LEU A 94 -1.40 -4.37 -9.09
C LEU A 94 -0.95 -5.71 -8.50
N TYR A 95 0.34 -5.80 -8.21
CA TYR A 95 0.95 -6.92 -7.50
C TYR A 95 1.37 -6.43 -6.13
N LEU A 96 0.71 -6.94 -5.09
CA LEU A 96 0.91 -6.49 -3.72
C LEU A 96 1.43 -7.64 -2.87
N GLY A 97 2.52 -7.40 -2.16
CA GLY A 97 3.12 -8.37 -1.24
C GLY A 97 2.95 -7.91 0.20
N ASP A 98 2.52 -8.80 1.09
CA ASP A 98 2.30 -8.51 2.50
C ASP A 98 3.14 -9.44 3.42
N ILE A 99 3.57 -8.90 4.57
CA ILE A 99 4.52 -9.60 5.45
C ILE A 99 3.81 -10.66 6.30
N ILE A 100 2.69 -10.31 6.93
CA ILE A 100 2.05 -11.20 7.91
C ILE A 100 1.21 -12.28 7.21
N GLY A 101 0.55 -11.95 6.10
CA GLY A 101 -0.14 -12.92 5.26
C GLY A 101 0.80 -13.77 4.39
N LYS A 102 2.11 -13.44 4.36
CA LYS A 102 3.20 -14.22 3.76
C LYS A 102 2.96 -14.56 2.29
N ARG A 103 2.42 -13.60 1.54
CA ARG A 103 2.01 -13.83 0.15
C ARG A 103 2.16 -12.59 -0.70
N ALA A 104 2.16 -12.84 -2.01
CA ALA A 104 1.94 -11.82 -3.03
C ALA A 104 0.63 -12.12 -3.76
N GLN A 105 -0.12 -11.08 -4.10
CA GLN A 105 -1.43 -11.16 -4.73
C GLN A 105 -1.51 -10.25 -5.94
N LYS A 106 -2.15 -10.73 -7.00
CA LYS A 106 -2.46 -9.94 -8.20
C LYS A 106 -3.90 -9.42 -8.10
N PHE A 107 -4.07 -8.11 -8.19
CA PHE A 107 -5.35 -7.42 -8.26
C PHE A 107 -5.56 -6.90 -9.67
N VAL A 108 -6.49 -7.51 -10.37
CA VAL A 108 -6.83 -7.11 -11.75
C VAL A 108 -7.78 -5.91 -11.70
N ARG A 109 -7.43 -4.86 -12.43
CA ARG A 109 -8.32 -3.72 -12.62
C ARG A 109 -9.52 -4.18 -13.45
N GLN A 110 -10.70 -4.19 -12.85
CA GLN A 110 -11.93 -4.32 -13.62
C GLN A 110 -12.16 -3.01 -14.37
N GLN A 111 -12.33 -3.10 -15.70
CA GLN A 111 -12.87 -1.98 -16.46
C GLN A 111 -14.29 -1.74 -15.97
N SER A 112 -14.65 -0.47 -15.73
CA SER A 112 -16.02 -0.11 -15.41
C SER A 112 -16.92 -0.62 -16.53
N LEU A 113 -17.93 -1.43 -16.17
CA LEU A 113 -19.03 -1.82 -17.04
C LEU A 113 -19.89 -0.59 -17.33
N THR A 114 -19.39 0.32 -18.15
CA THR A 114 -20.13 1.48 -18.65
C THR A 114 -19.70 1.71 -20.08
N ASP A 115 -20.38 1.00 -20.99
CA ASP A 115 -20.67 1.46 -22.35
C ASP A 115 -21.89 2.38 -22.30
#